data_AF-A0A9E2PQG9-F1
#
_entry.id   AF-A0A9E2PQG9-F1
#
_cell.length_a   1.000
_cell.length_b   1.000
_cell.length_c   1.000
_cell.angle_alpha   90.00
_cell.angle_beta   90.00
_cell.angle_gamma   90.00
#
_symmetry.space_group_name_H-M   'P 1'
#
loop_
_entity.id
_entity.type
_entity.pdbx_description
1 polymer ?
#
loop_
_entity_poly.entity_id
_entity_poly.type
_entity_poly.pdbx_seq_one_letter_code
_entity_poly.pdbx_strand_id
1 'polypeptide(L)' 'MKNQVTPEYLSLAELAIYASVAKNTLKVWLKNGMPYYKVNRCIRVRVDEFNEWMNRFRVGTSPDLDAMLDQVMKEVRQ' A
#
# COMPACT_ATOMS: atom_id res chain seq x y z
N MET A 1 9.39 4.92 -28.37
CA MET A 1 8.63 4.87 -27.11
C MET A 1 8.87 3.50 -26.49
N LYS A 2 9.57 3.41 -25.34
CA LYS A 2 9.83 2.11 -24.70
C LYS A 2 8.56 1.69 -23.98
N ASN A 3 7.86 0.70 -24.53
CA ASN A 3 6.72 0.06 -23.86
C ASN A 3 7.26 -0.64 -22.61
N GLN A 4 7.18 0.04 -21.47
CA GLN A 4 7.54 -0.55 -20.19
C GLN A 4 6.42 -1.52 -19.83
N VAL A 5 6.56 -2.77 -20.29
CA VAL A 5 5.77 -3.87 -19.75
C VAL A 5 6.29 -4.05 -18.33
N THR A 6 5.66 -3.37 -17.37
CA THR A 6 5.90 -3.66 -15.96
C THR A 6 5.60 -5.14 -15.76
N PRO A 7 6.55 -5.95 -15.26
CA PRO A 7 6.28 -7.35 -15.00
C PRO A 7 5.07 -7.44 -14.08
N GLU A 8 4.05 -8.20 -14.48
CA GLU A 8 2.79 -8.28 -13.75
C GLU A 8 3.00 -8.74 -12.30
N TYR A 9 4.05 -9.54 -12.08
CA TYR A 9 4.45 -10.05 -10.78
C TYR A 9 5.87 -9.61 -10.40
N LEU A 10 5.99 -8.89 -9.30
CA LEU A 10 7.26 -8.46 -8.71
C LEU A 10 7.66 -9.36 -7.55
N SER A 11 8.95 -9.63 -7.40
CA SER A 11 9.50 -10.11 -6.13
C SER A 11 9.45 -9.00 -5.07
N LEU A 12 9.62 -9.36 -3.79
CA LEU A 12 9.74 -8.38 -2.72
C LEU A 12 10.88 -7.36 -2.93
N ALA A 13 11.97 -7.78 -3.59
CA ALA A 13 13.09 -6.89 -3.85
C ALA A 13 12.74 -5.86 -4.93
N GLU A 14 12.07 -6.31 -5.99
CA GLU A 14 11.59 -5.42 -7.06
C GLU A 14 10.48 -4.50 -6.56
N LEU A 15 9.57 -5.01 -5.74
CA LEU A 15 8.50 -4.21 -5.13
C LEU A 15 9.05 -3.11 -4.21
N ALA A 16 10.13 -3.40 -3.47
CA ALA A 16 10.79 -2.41 -2.62
C ALA A 16 11.34 -1.23 -3.43
N ILE A 17 11.90 -1.52 -4.61
CA ILE A 17 12.39 -0.51 -5.54
C ILE A 17 11.20 0.24 -6.17
N TYR A 18 10.18 -0.50 -6.63
CA TYR A 18 8.99 0.07 -7.26
C TYR A 18 8.24 1.04 -6.34
N ALA A 19 8.03 0.66 -5.08
CA ALA A 19 7.32 1.49 -4.11
C ALA A 19 8.24 2.45 -3.33
N SER A 20 9.56 2.47 -3.63
CA SER A 20 10.56 3.26 -2.90
C SER A 20 10.49 3.10 -1.36
N VAL A 21 10.31 1.86 -0.88
CA VAL A 21 10.22 1.53 0.55
C VAL A 21 11.23 0.49 0.95
N ALA A 22 11.59 0.48 2.25
CA ALA A 22 12.45 -0.56 2.79
C ALA A 22 11.77 -1.94 2.74
N LYS A 23 12.55 -3.00 2.48
CA LYS A 23 12.08 -4.39 2.54
C LYS A 23 11.44 -4.74 3.89
N ASN A 24 11.88 -4.10 4.98
CA ASN A 24 11.29 -4.32 6.30
C ASN A 24 9.85 -3.80 6.37
N THR A 25 9.57 -2.66 5.75
CA THR A 25 8.21 -2.11 5.62
C THR A 25 7.30 -3.07 4.87
N LEU A 26 7.78 -3.63 3.74
CA LEU A 26 7.03 -4.64 3.00
C LEU A 26 6.74 -5.91 3.83
N LYS A 27 7.69 -6.35 4.68
CA LYS A 27 7.45 -7.48 5.60
C LYS A 27 6.36 -7.17 6.62
N VAL A 28 6.30 -5.94 7.12
CA VAL A 28 5.21 -5.49 8.01
C VAL A 28 3.88 -5.46 7.26
N TRP A 29 3.86 -4.93 6.03
CA TRP A 29 2.67 -4.90 5.20
C TRP A 29 2.15 -6.30 4.85
N LEU A 30 3.03 -7.26 4.58
CA LEU A 30 2.65 -8.66 4.42
C LEU A 30 1.94 -9.22 5.66
N LYS A 31 2.42 -8.88 6.86
CA LYS A 31 1.75 -9.27 8.12
C LYS A 31 0.40 -8.57 8.30
N ASN A 32 0.25 -7.37 7.73
CA ASN A 32 -0.96 -6.56 7.79
C ASN A 32 -1.95 -6.85 6.63
N GLY A 33 -1.73 -7.92 5.86
CA GLY A 33 -2.66 -8.35 4.82
C GLY A 33 -2.42 -7.78 3.43
N MET A 34 -1.20 -7.31 3.12
CA MET A 34 -0.82 -6.97 1.74
C MET A 34 -0.96 -8.21 0.84
N PRO A 35 -1.55 -8.10 -0.37
CA PRO A 35 -1.73 -9.24 -1.27
C PRO A 35 -0.38 -9.80 -1.72
N TYR A 36 -0.26 -11.13 -1.68
CA TYR A 36 0.92 -11.85 -2.15
C TYR A 36 0.58 -13.26 -2.63
N TYR A 37 1.42 -13.76 -3.52
CA TYR A 37 1.39 -15.12 -4.04
C TYR A 37 2.66 -15.85 -3.61
N LYS A 38 2.47 -17.00 -2.97
CA LYS A 38 3.60 -17.87 -2.61
C LYS A 38 3.76 -18.92 -3.70
N VAL A 39 4.81 -18.80 -4.49
CA VAL A 39 5.20 -19.80 -5.50
C VAL A 39 6.42 -20.53 -4.99
N ASN A 40 6.20 -21.76 -4.48
CA ASN A 40 7.22 -22.58 -3.84
C ASN A 40 7.89 -21.87 -2.63
N ARG A 41 9.15 -21.44 -2.77
CA ARG A 41 9.91 -20.69 -1.75
C ARG A 41 9.97 -19.18 -2.02
N CYS A 42 9.34 -18.71 -3.08
CA CYS A 42 9.39 -17.32 -3.52
C CYS A 42 8.06 -16.61 -3.28
N ILE A 43 8.12 -15.36 -2.85
CA ILE A 43 6.95 -14.48 -2.75
C ILE A 43 6.92 -13.60 -3.99
N ARG A 44 5.76 -13.55 -4.64
CA ARG A 44 5.45 -12.69 -5.78
C ARG A 44 4.26 -11.81 -5.44
N VAL A 45 4.28 -10.57 -5.91
CA VAL A 45 3.23 -9.59 -5.66
C VAL A 45 2.78 -9.06 -7.01
N ARG A 46 1.49 -9.13 -7.27
CA ARG A 46 0.91 -8.54 -8.48
C ARG A 46 0.85 -7.03 -8.31
N VAL A 47 1.36 -6.28 -9.27
CA VAL A 47 1.45 -4.81 -9.17
C VAL A 47 0.07 -4.18 -9.04
N ASP A 48 -0.90 -4.68 -9.80
CA ASP A 48 -2.28 -4.18 -9.82
C ASP A 48 -2.95 -4.31 -8.44
N GLU A 49 -2.93 -5.50 -7.85
CA GLU A 49 -3.47 -5.75 -6.51
C GLU A 49 -2.73 -4.98 -5.42
N PHE A 50 -1.41 -4.81 -5.56
CA PHE A 50 -0.64 -3.98 -4.64
C PHE A 50 -1.08 -2.51 -4.70
N ASN A 51 -1.28 -1.96 -5.90
CA ASN A 51 -1.75 -0.60 -6.09
C ASN A 51 -3.17 -0.42 -5.52
N GLU A 52 -4.07 -1.37 -5.76
CA GLU A 52 -5.41 -1.38 -5.17
C GLU A 52 -5.36 -1.42 -3.64
N TRP A 53 -4.51 -2.29 -3.08
CA TRP A 53 -4.31 -2.38 -1.64
C TRP A 53 -3.74 -1.07 -1.07
N MET A 54 -2.75 -0.46 -1.72
CA MET A 54 -2.19 0.84 -1.33
C MET A 54 -3.23 1.95 -1.37
N ASN A 55 -4.11 1.96 -2.38
CA ASN A 55 -5.21 2.93 -2.46
C ASN A 55 -6.17 2.81 -1.27
N ARG A 56 -6.41 1.59 -0.77
CA ARG A 56 -7.22 1.35 0.44
C ARG A 56 -6.45 1.69 1.71
N PHE A 57 -5.13 1.53 1.72
CA PHE A 57 -4.26 1.80 2.86
C PHE A 57 -3.97 3.30 3.07
N ARG A 58 -4.30 4.14 2.08
CA ARG A 58 -4.21 5.60 2.19
C ARG A 58 -5.23 6.12 3.21
N VAL A 59 -4.81 6.23 4.46
CA VAL A 59 -5.55 6.99 5.49
C VAL A 59 -5.31 8.48 5.19
N GLY A 60 -6.37 9.18 4.74
CA GLY A 60 -6.34 10.58 4.28
C GLY A 60 -6.30 10.65 2.75
N THR A 61 -7.43 10.67 2.03
CA THR A 61 -8.51 11.65 2.18
C THR A 61 -9.86 10.98 1.98
N SER A 62 -10.51 10.53 3.06
CA SER A 62 -11.96 10.70 3.12
C SER A 62 -12.16 12.12 3.66
N PRO A 63 -12.63 13.08 2.84
CA PRO A 63 -12.86 14.45 3.31
C PRO A 63 -13.83 14.50 4.49
N ASP A 64 -14.62 13.45 4.67
CA ASP A 64 -15.57 13.26 5.75
C ASP A 64 -14.92 13.07 7.14
N LEU A 65 -13.86 12.26 7.27
CA LEU A 65 -13.34 11.90 8.61
C LEU A 65 -12.52 13.02 9.24
N ASP A 66 -11.69 13.69 8.45
CA ASP A 66 -10.93 14.87 8.91
C ASP A 66 -11.89 16.03 9.27
N ALA A 67 -12.94 16.25 8.47
CA ALA A 67 -13.95 17.27 8.76
C ALA A 67 -14.75 16.95 10.05
N MET A 68 -15.09 15.68 10.27
CA MET A 68 -15.73 15.24 11.51
C MET A 68 -14.81 15.40 12.72
N LEU A 69 -13.52 15.10 12.60
CA LEU A 69 -12.53 15.28 13.67
C LEU A 69 -12.36 16.74 14.06
N ASP A 70 -12.26 17.64 13.07
CA ASP A 70 -12.18 19.09 13.31
C ASP A 70 -13.43 19.61 14.03
N GLN A 71 -14.61 19.10 13.69
CA GLN A 71 -15.87 19.49 14.33
C GLN A 71 -15.92 19.06 15.81
N VAL A 72 -15.53 17.81 16.11
CA VAL A 72 -15.47 17.30 17.49
C VAL A 72 -14.44 18.06 18.32
N MET A 73 -13.27 18.37 17.74
CA MET A 73 -12.21 19.13 18.42
C MET A 73 -12.60 20.58 18.74
N LYS A 74 -13.57 21.13 18.00
CA LYS A 74 -14.10 22.48 18.22
C LYS A 74 -15.09 22.54 19.40
N GLU A 75 -15.90 21.50 19.60
CA GLU A 75 -16.84 21.40 20.73
C GLU A 75 -16.12 21.25 22.09
N VAL A 76 -15.02 20.49 22.14
CA VAL A 76 -14.25 20.27 23.37
C VAL A 76 -13.58 21.57 23.89
N ARG A 77 -13.44 22.59 23.04
CA ARG A 77 -12.83 23.88 23.39
C ARG A 77 -13.83 24.95 23.85
N GLN A 78 -15.13 24.64 23.92
CA GLN A 78 -16.16 25.55 24.42
C GLN A 78 -16.54 25.27 25.88
#